data_AF-A0A178MRG7-F1
#
_entry.id   AF-A0A178MRG7-F1
#
_cell.length_a   1.000
_cell.length_b   1.000
_cell.length_c   1.000
_cell.angle_alpha   90.00
_cell.angle_beta   90.00
_cell.angle_gamma   90.00
#
_symmetry.space_group_name_H-M   'P 1'
#
loop_
_entity.id
_entity.type
_entity.pdbx_description
1 polymer ?
#
loop_
_entity_poly.entity_id
_entity_poly.type
_entity_poly.pdbx_seq_one_letter_code
_entity_poly.pdbx_strand_id
1 'polypeptide(L)'
;MLSDSFGYRQLTILSALALTGLALVACAPQYPPPEQIGSSSPRISYKYHTDQDLVQTNQTAANFCSQYQSVARTMTFANDPDGSKSVSYECVRPAPQYMPQTVAQPAPAPYYNPNMAYSYRSEQELAEATRNAQVYCMNNGAQQVSSTISTNMDGSRSARFFCSPH
;
A
#
# COMPACT_ATOMS: atom_id res chain seq x y z
N MET A 1 35.32 29.31 -69.09
CA MET A 1 36.56 29.19 -68.30
C MET A 1 36.69 27.72 -67.94
N LEU A 2 37.36 26.93 -68.80
CA LEU A 2 38.78 26.50 -68.64
C LEU A 2 38.94 25.73 -67.32
N SER A 3 38.90 24.39 -67.36
CA SER A 3 40.07 23.52 -67.63
C SER A 3 41.17 23.75 -66.60
N ASP A 4 41.44 22.78 -65.72
CA ASP A 4 42.52 21.83 -66.01
C ASP A 4 42.59 20.67 -65.02
N SER A 5 42.95 19.53 -65.61
CA SER A 5 43.28 18.27 -64.97
C SER A 5 44.72 18.32 -64.45
N PHE A 6 45.00 17.71 -63.30
CA PHE A 6 46.37 17.25 -63.00
C PHE A 6 46.32 15.77 -62.62
N GLY A 7 46.92 14.96 -63.48
CA GLY A 7 47.10 13.54 -63.29
C GLY A 7 48.40 13.17 -62.57
N TYR A 8 48.35 11.96 -62.03
CA TYR A 8 49.43 10.97 -61.87
C TYR A 8 50.68 11.30 -61.04
N ARG A 9 50.84 10.53 -59.95
CA ARG A 9 51.97 9.59 -59.82
C ARG A 9 51.63 8.44 -58.88
N GLN A 10 51.74 7.21 -59.40
CA GLN A 10 51.84 5.97 -58.66
C GLN A 10 53.10 5.97 -57.77
N LEU A 11 53.02 5.37 -56.57
CA LEU A 11 53.94 4.34 -56.08
C LEU A 11 53.46 3.89 -54.68
N THR A 12 52.73 2.77 -54.58
CA THR A 12 53.20 1.40 -54.25
C THR A 12 53.62 1.21 -52.78
N ILE A 13 53.12 0.10 -52.20
CA ILE A 13 53.71 -0.74 -51.13
C ILE A 13 53.13 -0.56 -49.70
N LEU A 14 52.22 -1.49 -49.40
CA LEU A 14 52.16 -2.36 -48.23
C LEU A 14 52.21 -1.72 -46.84
N SER A 15 51.08 -1.73 -46.15
CA SER A 15 51.03 -1.91 -44.70
C SER A 15 49.75 -2.65 -44.34
N ALA A 16 49.82 -3.97 -44.37
CA ALA A 16 48.85 -4.85 -43.74
C ALA A 16 48.87 -4.60 -42.23
N LEU A 17 47.88 -3.87 -41.72
CA LEU A 17 47.54 -3.90 -40.30
C LEU A 17 46.29 -4.75 -40.16
N ALA A 18 46.53 -6.06 -40.02
CA ALA A 18 45.56 -6.99 -39.49
C ALA A 18 45.24 -6.54 -38.05
N LEU A 19 44.19 -5.73 -37.90
CA LEU A 19 43.54 -5.54 -36.63
C LEU A 19 42.79 -6.83 -36.31
N THR A 20 43.49 -7.77 -35.69
CA THR A 20 42.88 -8.86 -34.94
C THR A 20 42.07 -8.24 -33.81
N GLY A 21 40.82 -7.92 -34.09
CA GLY A 21 39.83 -7.62 -33.08
C GLY A 21 39.64 -8.86 -32.21
N LEU A 22 40.24 -8.83 -31.02
CA LEU A 22 39.94 -9.78 -29.95
C LEU A 22 38.49 -9.56 -29.55
N ALA A 23 37.58 -10.32 -30.16
CA ALA A 23 36.23 -10.48 -29.69
C ALA A 23 36.30 -11.22 -28.35
N LEU A 24 36.43 -10.46 -27.27
CA LEU A 24 36.09 -10.94 -25.93
C LEU A 24 34.59 -11.22 -25.97
N VAL A 25 34.21 -12.46 -26.29
CA VAL A 25 32.89 -12.97 -25.98
C VAL A 25 32.81 -12.94 -24.47
N ALA A 26 32.28 -11.83 -23.94
CA ALA A 26 31.88 -11.74 -22.56
C ALA A 26 30.74 -12.76 -22.40
N CYS A 27 31.11 -13.98 -22.03
CA CYS A 27 30.19 -14.93 -21.42
C CYS A 27 29.75 -14.31 -20.10
N ALA A 28 28.80 -13.39 -20.15
CA ALA A 28 28.02 -13.04 -18.98
C ALA A 28 27.32 -14.34 -18.57
N PRO A 29 27.58 -14.87 -17.36
CA PRO A 29 26.80 -16.00 -16.87
C PRO A 29 25.32 -15.66 -17.02
N GLN A 30 24.60 -16.46 -17.82
CA GLN A 30 23.14 -16.41 -17.87
C GLN A 30 22.63 -16.92 -16.52
N TYR A 31 22.56 -16.03 -15.54
CA TYR A 31 21.82 -16.31 -14.33
C TYR A 31 20.35 -16.43 -14.71
N PRO A 32 19.64 -17.49 -14.26
CA PRO A 32 18.20 -17.51 -14.38
C PRO A 32 17.63 -16.25 -13.72
N PRO A 33 16.54 -15.67 -14.26
CA PRO A 33 15.88 -14.57 -13.59
C PRO A 33 15.57 -14.97 -12.14
N PRO A 34 15.73 -14.04 -11.17
CA PRO A 34 15.53 -14.36 -9.76
C PRO A 34 14.12 -14.95 -9.56
N GLU A 35 14.06 -16.17 -9.04
CA GLU A 35 12.82 -16.84 -8.72
C GLU A 35 12.29 -16.31 -7.37
N GLN A 36 11.07 -15.78 -7.35
CA GLN A 36 10.45 -15.35 -6.11
C GLN A 36 10.01 -16.57 -5.29
N ILE A 37 10.89 -17.05 -4.42
CA ILE A 37 10.67 -18.21 -3.52
C ILE A 37 9.66 -17.94 -2.38
N GLY A 38 9.15 -16.72 -2.25
CA GLY A 38 8.11 -16.36 -1.29
C GLY A 38 7.85 -14.86 -1.23
N SER A 39 6.64 -14.49 -0.80
CA SER A 39 6.30 -13.11 -0.44
C SER A 39 5.76 -13.12 0.98
N SER A 40 6.57 -12.70 1.96
CA SER A 40 6.09 -12.46 3.31
C SER A 40 5.35 -11.13 3.35
N SER A 41 4.11 -11.14 3.85
CA SER A 41 3.37 -9.91 4.13
C SER A 41 3.99 -9.24 5.36
N PRO A 42 4.33 -7.94 5.31
CA PRO A 42 4.93 -7.28 6.45
C PRO A 42 3.94 -7.25 7.62
N ARG A 43 4.47 -7.47 8.82
CA ARG A 43 3.72 -7.48 10.06
C ARG A 43 4.24 -6.39 10.97
N ILE A 44 3.32 -5.65 11.58
CA ILE A 44 3.61 -4.56 12.50
C ILE A 44 2.79 -4.77 13.76
N SER A 45 3.35 -4.40 14.91
CA SER A 45 2.65 -4.47 16.19
C SER A 45 2.80 -3.15 16.90
N TYR A 46 1.72 -2.66 17.48
CA TYR A 46 1.69 -1.43 18.25
C TYR A 46 1.18 -1.71 19.65
N LYS A 47 1.77 -1.02 20.63
CA LYS A 47 1.23 -0.95 21.98
C LYS A 47 0.25 0.23 22.09
N TYR A 48 -0.79 0.05 22.90
CA TYR A 48 -1.84 1.02 23.10
C TYR A 48 -2.43 0.88 24.52
N HIS A 49 -2.96 1.96 25.09
CA HIS A 49 -3.51 1.96 26.46
C HIS A 49 -4.99 2.33 26.49
N THR A 50 -5.44 3.10 25.50
CA THR A 50 -6.82 3.58 25.39
C THR A 50 -7.47 3.15 24.08
N ASP A 51 -8.80 3.16 24.04
CA ASP A 51 -9.55 2.92 22.79
C ASP A 51 -9.17 3.97 21.71
N GLN A 52 -8.82 5.19 22.10
CA GLN A 52 -8.35 6.23 21.18
C GLN A 52 -7.00 5.86 20.55
N ASP A 53 -6.08 5.32 21.35
CA ASP A 53 -4.81 4.81 20.85
C ASP A 53 -5.02 3.66 19.87
N LEU A 54 -6.03 2.81 20.09
CA LEU A 54 -6.37 1.74 19.16
C LEU A 54 -6.81 2.30 17.79
N VAL A 55 -7.63 3.37 17.78
CA VAL A 55 -8.01 4.05 16.53
C VAL A 55 -6.78 4.64 15.83
N GLN A 56 -5.88 5.28 16.60
CA GLN A 56 -4.66 5.89 16.05
C GLN A 56 -3.70 4.83 15.47
N THR A 57 -3.51 3.71 16.16
CA THR A 57 -2.65 2.62 15.68
C THR A 57 -3.23 1.95 14.45
N ASN A 58 -4.56 1.86 14.33
CA ASN A 58 -5.23 1.38 13.12
C ASN A 58 -4.97 2.30 11.92
N GLN A 59 -5.11 3.61 12.09
CA GLN A 59 -4.75 4.60 11.06
C GLN A 59 -3.27 4.52 10.68
N THR A 60 -2.40 4.40 11.68
CA THR A 60 -0.95 4.28 11.47
C THR A 60 -0.62 3.00 10.70
N ALA A 61 -1.26 1.88 11.03
CA ALA A 61 -1.11 0.62 10.32
C ALA A 61 -1.60 0.72 8.86
N ALA A 62 -2.76 1.37 8.63
CA ALA A 62 -3.28 1.60 7.29
C ALA A 62 -2.30 2.42 6.44
N ASN A 63 -1.74 3.48 7.01
CA ASN A 63 -0.72 4.32 6.35
C ASN A 63 0.59 3.58 6.09
N PHE A 64 0.99 2.66 6.98
CA PHE A 64 2.16 1.82 6.74
C PHE A 64 1.91 0.82 5.61
N CYS A 65 0.78 0.10 5.63
CA CYS A 65 0.48 -0.92 4.62
C CYS A 65 0.23 -0.33 3.22
N SER A 66 -0.23 0.92 3.13
CA SER A 66 -0.43 1.60 1.85
C SER A 66 0.87 1.79 1.05
N GLN A 67 2.02 1.89 1.74
CA GLN A 67 3.35 1.93 1.10
C GLN A 67 3.65 0.66 0.29
N TYR A 68 2.97 -0.45 0.62
CA TYR A 68 3.10 -1.75 -0.04
C TYR A 68 1.85 -2.10 -0.87
N GLN A 69 1.04 -1.10 -1.25
CA GLN A 69 -0.22 -1.30 -1.98
C GLN A 69 -1.12 -2.37 -1.33
N SER A 70 -1.09 -2.42 0.01
CA SER A 70 -1.72 -3.44 0.83
C SER A 70 -2.66 -2.80 1.85
N VAL A 71 -3.58 -3.58 2.39
CA VAL A 71 -4.52 -3.15 3.44
C VAL A 71 -4.10 -3.78 4.77
N ALA A 72 -4.12 -2.98 5.84
CA ALA A 72 -3.85 -3.48 7.18
C ALA A 72 -4.98 -4.40 7.65
N ARG A 73 -4.68 -5.69 7.85
CA ARG A 73 -5.57 -6.67 8.47
C ARG A 73 -5.16 -6.89 9.92
N THR A 74 -6.11 -6.74 10.83
CA THR A 74 -5.91 -7.03 12.25
C THR A 74 -5.74 -8.53 12.45
N MET A 75 -4.69 -8.94 13.15
CA MET A 75 -4.37 -10.35 13.40
C MET A 75 -4.72 -10.74 14.82
N THR A 76 -4.12 -10.07 15.80
CA THR A 76 -4.20 -10.44 17.21
C THR A 76 -4.24 -9.22 18.10
N PHE A 77 -5.00 -9.34 19.19
CA PHE A 77 -4.96 -8.45 20.33
C PHE A 77 -4.35 -9.21 21.50
N ALA A 78 -3.47 -8.58 22.25
CA ALA A 78 -2.90 -9.14 23.46
C ALA A 78 -2.94 -8.13 24.60
N ASN A 79 -3.12 -8.63 25.82
CA ASN A 79 -2.96 -7.84 27.03
C ASN A 79 -1.57 -8.14 27.58
N ASP A 80 -0.75 -7.11 27.72
CA ASP A 80 0.60 -7.23 28.23
C ASP A 80 0.61 -7.20 29.77
N PRO A 81 1.60 -7.82 30.43
CA PRO A 81 1.65 -7.90 31.90
C PRO A 81 1.82 -6.55 32.60
N ASP A 82 2.31 -5.54 31.86
CA ASP A 82 2.48 -4.16 32.31
C ASP A 82 1.16 -3.37 32.31
N GLY A 83 0.04 -4.00 31.94
CA GLY A 83 -1.28 -3.36 31.82
C GLY A 83 -1.49 -2.62 30.50
N SER A 84 -0.48 -2.60 29.62
CA SER A 84 -0.64 -2.14 28.24
C SER A 84 -1.31 -3.22 27.39
N LYS A 85 -1.78 -2.84 26.21
CA LYS A 85 -2.33 -3.76 25.23
C LYS A 85 -1.51 -3.66 23.96
N SER A 86 -1.48 -4.74 23.19
CA SER A 86 -0.85 -4.75 21.88
C SER A 86 -1.79 -5.26 20.81
N VAL A 87 -1.67 -4.68 19.62
CA VAL A 87 -2.41 -5.09 18.43
C VAL A 87 -1.41 -5.33 17.31
N SER A 88 -1.54 -6.48 16.66
CA SER A 88 -0.73 -6.85 15.50
C SER A 88 -1.55 -6.73 14.22
N TYR A 89 -0.94 -6.12 13.21
CA TYR A 89 -1.49 -6.01 11.87
C TYR A 89 -0.59 -6.71 10.85
N GLU A 90 -1.21 -7.31 9.85
CA GLU A 90 -0.55 -7.87 8.68
C GLU A 90 -1.00 -7.09 7.44
N CYS A 91 -0.06 -6.60 6.66
CA CYS A 91 -0.36 -5.92 5.41
C CYS A 91 -0.65 -6.95 4.32
N VAL A 92 -1.92 -7.17 4.03
CA VAL A 92 -2.36 -8.13 3.02
C VAL A 92 -2.71 -7.39 1.74
N ARG A 93 -2.36 -7.97 0.58
CA ARG A 93 -2.87 -7.43 -0.68
C ARG A 93 -4.40 -7.52 -0.66
N PRO A 94 -5.12 -6.45 -1.02
CA PRO A 94 -6.56 -6.55 -1.20
C PRO A 94 -6.84 -7.65 -2.22
N ALA A 95 -7.66 -8.63 -1.85
CA ALA A 95 -8.07 -9.66 -2.80
C ALA A 95 -8.76 -8.96 -3.99
N PRO A 96 -8.49 -9.38 -5.24
CA PRO A 96 -9.28 -8.91 -6.37
C PRO A 96 -10.72 -9.27 -6.06
N GLN A 97 -11.55 -8.24 -5.85
CA GLN A 97 -12.97 -8.41 -5.63
C GLN A 97 -13.57 -8.93 -6.94
N TYR A 98 -13.60 -10.25 -7.11
CA TYR A 98 -14.58 -10.89 -7.98
C TYR A 98 -15.93 -10.64 -7.33
N MET A 99 -16.49 -9.45 -7.56
CA MET A 99 -17.88 -9.20 -7.22
C MET A 99 -18.72 -10.00 -8.22
N PRO A 100 -19.52 -10.99 -7.80
CA PRO A 100 -20.70 -11.31 -8.58
C PRO A 100 -21.56 -10.03 -8.55
N GLN A 101 -21.62 -9.36 -9.70
CA GLN A 101 -22.56 -8.26 -9.92
C GLN A 101 -23.98 -8.84 -9.94
N THR A 102 -24.54 -9.15 -8.78
CA THR A 102 -25.99 -9.13 -8.63
C THR A 102 -26.38 -7.67 -8.63
N VAL A 103 -26.88 -7.22 -9.78
CA VAL A 103 -27.43 -5.88 -9.99
C VAL A 103 -28.69 -5.73 -9.13
N ALA A 104 -28.50 -5.44 -7.85
CA ALA A 104 -29.55 -4.92 -7.01
C ALA A 104 -29.80 -3.47 -7.45
N GLN A 105 -31.03 -3.24 -7.88
CA GLN A 105 -31.65 -1.97 -8.24
C GLN A 105 -31.13 -0.80 -7.38
N PRO A 106 -30.76 0.35 -7.97
CA PRO A 106 -30.20 1.47 -7.20
C PRO A 106 -31.22 1.97 -6.19
N ALA A 107 -31.02 1.62 -4.93
CA ALA A 107 -31.59 2.37 -3.82
C ALA A 107 -31.06 3.82 -3.93
N PRO A 108 -31.86 4.83 -3.55
CA PRO A 108 -31.40 6.22 -3.55
C PRO A 108 -30.07 6.30 -2.78
N ALA A 109 -29.07 6.96 -3.39
CA ALA A 109 -27.75 7.12 -2.81
C ALA A 109 -27.90 7.58 -1.35
N PRO A 110 -27.34 6.85 -0.37
CA PRO A 110 -27.41 7.28 1.02
C PRO A 110 -26.80 8.68 1.09
N TYR A 111 -27.56 9.62 1.65
CA TYR A 111 -27.09 10.97 1.96
C TYR A 111 -25.72 10.86 2.63
N TYR A 112 -24.71 11.55 2.07
CA TYR A 112 -23.36 11.58 2.63
C TYR A 112 -23.45 12.03 4.08
N ASN A 113 -23.14 11.12 5.00
CA ASN A 113 -23.13 11.42 6.42
C ASN A 113 -21.67 11.61 6.86
N PRO A 114 -21.22 12.86 7.08
CA PRO A 114 -19.86 13.11 7.52
C PRO A 114 -19.59 12.66 8.97
N ASN A 115 -20.61 12.22 9.71
CA ASN A 115 -20.50 11.80 11.11
C ASN A 115 -21.09 10.39 11.31
N MET A 116 -20.22 9.38 11.31
CA MET A 116 -20.60 8.00 11.51
C MET A 116 -20.48 7.61 12.98
N ALA A 117 -21.57 7.18 13.61
CA ALA A 117 -21.57 6.70 14.98
C ALA A 117 -21.72 5.18 15.02
N TYR A 118 -20.81 4.50 15.73
CA TYR A 118 -20.83 3.06 15.94
C TYR A 118 -20.86 2.77 17.44
N SER A 119 -21.73 1.86 17.86
CA SER A 119 -21.66 1.28 19.20
C SER A 119 -20.82 0.02 19.16
N TYR A 120 -19.95 -0.16 20.15
CA TYR A 120 -19.07 -1.33 20.22
C TYR A 120 -18.93 -1.83 21.66
N ARG A 121 -18.61 -3.11 21.79
CA ARG A 121 -18.42 -3.82 23.06
C ARG A 121 -17.02 -4.42 23.18
N SER A 122 -16.29 -4.57 22.07
CA SER A 122 -14.95 -5.15 22.02
C SER A 122 -13.96 -4.29 21.21
N GLU A 123 -12.66 -4.50 21.43
CA GLU A 123 -11.58 -3.86 20.66
C GLU A 123 -11.62 -4.28 19.18
N GLN A 124 -12.01 -5.52 18.92
CA GLN A 124 -12.17 -6.03 17.56
C GLN A 124 -13.27 -5.26 16.82
N GLU A 125 -14.42 -5.03 17.46
CA GLU A 125 -15.50 -4.22 16.90
C GLU A 125 -15.07 -2.77 16.66
N LEU A 126 -14.28 -2.18 17.58
CA LEU A 126 -13.76 -0.82 17.40
C LEU A 126 -12.77 -0.74 16.22
N ALA A 127 -11.87 -1.71 16.10
CA ALA A 127 -10.90 -1.77 15.00
C ALA A 127 -11.60 -1.97 13.64
N GLU A 128 -12.66 -2.78 13.60
CA GLU A 128 -13.49 -2.98 12.41
C GLU A 128 -14.30 -1.72 12.07
N ALA A 129 -14.96 -1.10 13.05
CA ALA A 129 -15.68 0.15 12.88
C ALA A 129 -14.77 1.27 12.33
N THR A 130 -13.55 1.35 12.84
CA THR A 130 -12.53 2.30 12.35
C THR A 130 -12.18 2.04 10.89
N ARG A 131 -11.96 0.78 10.49
CA ARG A 131 -11.67 0.43 9.10
C ARG A 131 -12.84 0.75 8.18
N ASN A 132 -14.05 0.43 8.62
CA ASN A 132 -15.28 0.73 7.86
C ASN A 132 -15.48 2.23 7.68
N ALA A 133 -15.22 3.03 8.72
CA ALA A 133 -15.27 4.48 8.66
C ALA A 133 -14.23 5.04 7.67
N GLN A 134 -12.99 4.56 7.70
CA GLN A 134 -11.98 4.96 6.72
C GLN A 134 -12.40 4.67 5.28
N VAL A 135 -12.87 3.44 5.02
CA VAL A 135 -13.34 3.02 3.69
C VAL A 135 -14.52 3.89 3.25
N TYR A 136 -15.45 4.19 4.15
CA TYR A 136 -16.57 5.08 3.85
C TYR A 136 -16.10 6.48 3.47
N CYS A 137 -15.20 7.10 4.25
CA CYS A 137 -14.67 8.42 3.92
C CYS A 137 -13.98 8.40 2.54
N MET A 138 -13.10 7.43 2.29
CA MET A 138 -12.35 7.33 1.03
C MET A 138 -13.27 7.14 -0.18
N ASN A 139 -14.29 6.28 -0.06
CA ASN A 139 -15.26 6.04 -1.13
C ASN A 139 -16.08 7.29 -1.49
N ASN A 140 -16.15 8.26 -0.57
CA ASN A 140 -16.83 9.55 -0.78
C ASN A 140 -15.85 10.70 -1.03
N GLY A 141 -14.58 10.43 -1.35
CA GLY A 141 -13.58 11.45 -1.66
C GLY A 141 -13.08 12.25 -0.45
N ALA A 142 -13.28 11.72 0.76
CA ALA A 142 -12.91 12.34 2.03
C ALA A 142 -11.88 11.49 2.79
N GLN A 143 -11.28 12.06 3.83
CA GLN A 143 -10.47 11.34 4.82
C GLN A 143 -11.11 11.39 6.20
N GLN A 144 -10.86 10.35 7.01
CA GLN A 144 -11.24 10.37 8.42
C GLN A 144 -10.28 11.30 9.18
N VAL A 145 -10.81 12.41 9.72
CA VAL A 145 -10.01 13.44 10.39
C VAL A 145 -10.01 13.31 11.90
N SER A 146 -11.13 12.87 12.48
CA SER A 146 -11.24 12.76 13.93
C SER A 146 -12.11 11.57 14.33
N SER A 147 -11.81 11.00 15.49
CA SER A 147 -12.66 10.04 16.16
C SER A 147 -12.89 10.49 17.59
N THR A 148 -14.13 10.39 18.06
CA THR A 148 -14.49 10.66 19.46
C THR A 148 -15.06 9.39 20.05
N ILE A 149 -14.48 8.97 21.18
CA ILE A 149 -14.94 7.80 21.92
C ILE A 149 -15.67 8.27 23.17
N SER A 150 -16.89 7.77 23.35
CA SER A 150 -17.73 8.06 24.51
C SER A 150 -18.24 6.78 25.14
N THR A 151 -18.07 6.68 26.44
CA THR A 151 -18.76 5.69 27.28
C THR A 151 -20.08 6.31 27.73
N ASN A 152 -21.18 5.69 27.33
CA ASN A 152 -22.52 6.09 27.71
C ASN A 152 -22.81 5.67 29.16
N MET A 153 -23.84 6.28 29.77
CA MET A 153 -24.21 6.01 31.17
C MET A 153 -24.68 4.58 31.43
N ASP A 154 -25.12 3.88 30.38
CA ASP A 154 -25.50 2.46 30.40
C ASP A 154 -24.29 1.50 30.30
N GLY A 155 -23.07 2.05 30.28
CA GLY A 155 -21.83 1.29 30.10
C GLY A 155 -21.56 0.89 28.64
N SER A 156 -22.42 1.24 27.69
CA SER A 156 -22.14 1.03 26.27
C SER A 156 -21.07 2.00 25.79
N ARG A 157 -20.22 1.55 24.86
CA ARG A 157 -19.18 2.40 24.25
C ARG A 157 -19.58 2.77 22.83
N SER A 158 -19.31 4.00 22.45
CA SER A 158 -19.61 4.53 21.13
C SER A 158 -18.42 5.28 20.56
N ALA A 159 -18.16 5.06 19.28
CA ALA A 159 -17.15 5.78 18.51
C ALA A 159 -17.86 6.60 17.43
N ARG A 160 -17.54 7.89 17.36
CA ARG A 160 -17.97 8.80 16.29
C ARG A 160 -16.79 9.10 15.39
N PHE A 161 -16.95 8.93 14.09
CA PHE A 161 -15.92 9.18 13.10
C PHE A 161 -16.35 10.32 12.18
N PHE A 162 -15.44 11.26 11.95
CA PHE A 162 -15.69 12.44 11.12
C PHE A 162 -14.91 12.35 9.81
N CYS A 163 -15.62 12.42 8.68
CA CYS A 163 -15.03 12.54 7.35
C CYS A 163 -14.91 14.02 6.95
N SER A 164 -13.72 14.46 6.56
CA SER A 164 -13.52 15.77 5.93
C SER A 164 -13.10 15.59 4.47
N PRO A 165 -13.62 16.40 3.54
CA PRO A 165 -13.04 16.53 2.22
C PRO A 165 -11.56 16.92 2.33
N HIS A 166 -10.77 16.44 1.37
CA HIS A 166 -9.37 16.81 1.19
C HIS A 166 -9.18 18.24 0.71
#